data_AF-A0A1W9SW06-F1
#
_entry.id   AF-A0A1W9SW06-F1
#
_cell.length_a   1.000
_cell.length_b   1.000
_cell.length_c   1.000
_cell.angle_alpha   90.00
_cell.angle_beta   90.00
_cell.angle_gamma   90.00
#
_symmetry.space_group_name_H-M   'P 1'
#
loop_
_entity.id
_entity.type
_entity.pdbx_description
1 polymer ?
#
loop_
_entity_poly.entity_id
_entity_poly.type
_entity_poly.pdbx_seq_one_letter_code
_entity_poly.pdbx_strand_id
1 'polypeptide(L)'
;AYSKESGCQIAEKTVEKERKKDYEINRVDRFKYRTRYFSDSGIIGTKEFVAKNYQRFKHHFQSKNDKIPKLISGLDGVYSLKRLSKDSR
;
A
#
# COMPACT_ATOMS: atom_id res chain seq x y z
N ALA A 1 -26.87 32.45 -19.45
CA ALA A 1 -27.40 31.32 -18.68
C ALA A 1 -26.40 30.18 -18.77
N TYR A 2 -25.93 29.63 -17.65
CA TYR A 2 -25.04 28.48 -17.68
C TYR A 2 -25.82 27.25 -18.16
N SER A 3 -25.28 26.55 -19.17
CA SER A 3 -25.80 25.26 -19.62
C SER A 3 -25.67 24.25 -18.49
N LYS A 4 -26.77 23.62 -18.10
CA LYS A 4 -26.78 22.46 -17.19
C LYS A 4 -26.18 21.28 -17.95
N GLU A 5 -24.87 21.11 -17.84
CA GLU A 5 -24.24 19.87 -18.25
C GLU A 5 -24.69 18.76 -17.29
N SER A 6 -25.27 17.70 -17.83
CA SER A 6 -25.67 16.51 -17.10
C SER A 6 -24.42 15.89 -16.47
N GLY A 7 -24.21 16.13 -15.17
CA GLY A 7 -23.07 15.58 -14.45
C GLY A 7 -23.03 14.07 -14.55
N CYS A 8 -21.85 13.50 -14.79
CA CYS A 8 -21.65 12.05 -14.83
C CYS A 8 -22.11 11.42 -13.51
N GLN A 9 -23.15 10.59 -13.56
CA GLN A 9 -23.68 9.93 -12.37
C GLN A 9 -22.72 8.83 -11.89
N ILE A 10 -22.47 8.81 -10.58
CA ILE A 10 -21.69 7.75 -9.94
C ILE A 10 -22.49 6.45 -10.03
N ALA A 11 -21.84 5.35 -10.41
CA ALA A 11 -22.48 4.04 -10.48
C ALA A 11 -23.09 3.65 -9.12
N GLU A 12 -24.34 3.17 -9.13
CA GLU A 12 -25.11 2.81 -7.93
C GLU A 12 -24.37 1.81 -7.03
N LYS A 13 -23.72 0.80 -7.64
CA LYS A 13 -22.88 -0.18 -6.94
C LYS A 13 -21.77 0.46 -6.09
N THR A 14 -21.20 1.57 -6.57
CA THR A 14 -20.18 2.32 -5.82
C THR A 14 -20.82 3.01 -4.63
N VAL A 15 -21.97 3.65 -4.82
CA VAL A 15 -22.69 4.36 -3.75
C VAL A 15 -23.13 3.40 -2.64
N GLU A 16 -23.70 2.25 -2.99
CA GLU A 16 -24.11 1.24 -2.00
C GLU A 16 -22.94 0.70 -1.18
N LYS A 17 -21.79 0.48 -1.83
CA LYS A 17 -20.58 -0.01 -1.17
C LYS A 17 -20.03 1.01 -0.16
N GLU A 18 -19.98 2.28 -0.53
CA GLU A 18 -19.48 3.33 0.36
C GLU A 18 -20.46 3.66 1.49
N ARG A 19 -21.79 3.58 1.25
CA ARG A 19 -22.80 3.68 2.31
C ARG A 19 -22.62 2.63 3.41
N LYS A 20 -22.28 1.38 3.04
CA LYS A 20 -22.01 0.31 4.02
C LYS A 20 -20.79 0.60 4.91
N LYS A 21 -19.90 1.49 4.47
CA LYS A 21 -18.70 1.91 5.21
C LYS A 21 -18.89 3.29 5.87
N ASP A 22 -20.10 3.85 5.84
CA ASP A 22 -20.38 5.22 6.26
C ASP A 22 -19.44 6.26 5.61
N TYR A 23 -19.03 5.98 4.36
CA TYR A 23 -18.07 6.78 3.60
C TYR A 23 -16.71 6.98 4.30
N GLU A 24 -16.37 6.17 5.31
CA GLU A 24 -15.09 6.25 5.99
C GLU A 24 -13.98 5.56 5.20
N ILE A 25 -12.86 6.27 5.01
CA ILE A 25 -11.67 5.71 4.37
C ILE A 25 -10.84 4.95 5.40
N ASN A 26 -10.89 3.62 5.34
CA ASN A 26 -10.09 2.77 6.22
C ASN A 26 -8.58 2.79 5.87
N ARG A 27 -7.74 2.18 6.71
CA ARG A 27 -6.27 2.15 6.49
C ARG A 27 -5.87 1.46 5.18
N VAL A 28 -6.59 0.42 4.76
CA VAL A 28 -6.32 -0.33 3.53
C VAL A 28 -6.71 0.49 2.30
N ASP A 29 -7.85 1.18 2.36
CA ASP A 29 -8.32 2.10 1.33
C ASP A 29 -7.33 3.26 1.17
N ARG A 30 -6.79 3.80 2.28
CA ARG A 30 -5.71 4.79 2.22
C ARG A 30 -4.44 4.28 1.52
N PHE A 31 -4.06 3.04 1.76
CA PHE A 31 -2.95 2.41 1.04
C PHE A 31 -3.26 2.25 -0.45
N LYS A 32 -4.44 1.72 -0.81
CA LYS A 32 -4.87 1.50 -2.18
C LYS A 32 -4.96 2.80 -2.98
N TYR A 33 -5.54 3.83 -2.38
CA TYR A 33 -5.66 5.17 -2.98
C TYR A 33 -4.38 5.99 -2.89
N ARG A 34 -3.28 5.41 -2.39
CA ARG A 34 -1.97 6.05 -2.24
C ARG A 34 -2.01 7.35 -1.44
N THR A 35 -2.96 7.50 -0.52
CA THR A 35 -3.05 8.68 0.35
C THR A 35 -2.02 8.66 1.48
N ARG A 36 -1.20 7.61 1.57
CA ARG A 36 0.00 7.54 2.42
C ARG A 36 1.16 6.92 1.62
N TYR A 37 2.28 7.63 1.52
CA TYR A 37 3.48 7.17 0.82
C TYR A 37 4.38 6.31 1.73
N PHE A 38 4.71 5.10 1.28
CA PHE A 38 5.68 4.21 1.94
C PHE A 38 7.07 4.38 1.32
N SER A 39 7.63 5.59 1.43
CA SER A 39 8.85 6.01 0.74
C SER A 39 10.09 5.19 1.14
N ASP A 40 10.12 4.65 2.36
CA ASP A 40 11.26 3.89 2.89
C ASP A 40 11.19 2.36 2.61
N SER A 41 10.07 1.87 2.09
CA SER A 41 9.87 0.44 1.87
C SER A 41 10.31 0.05 0.47
N GLY A 42 11.25 -0.88 0.35
CA GLY A 42 11.74 -1.37 -0.94
C GLY A 42 10.81 -2.39 -1.59
N ILE A 43 10.13 -3.24 -0.81
CA ILE A 43 9.17 -4.24 -1.29
C ILE A 43 7.97 -4.26 -0.33
N ILE A 44 6.74 -4.26 -0.85
CA ILE A 44 5.50 -4.36 -0.08
C ILE A 44 4.57 -5.37 -0.78
N GLY A 45 3.89 -6.22 -0.01
CA GLY A 45 2.90 -7.17 -0.53
C GLY A 45 2.56 -8.24 0.48
N THR A 46 2.06 -9.39 0.02
CA THR A 46 1.90 -10.57 0.89
C THR A 46 3.27 -11.08 1.36
N LYS A 47 3.28 -11.91 2.40
CA LYS A 47 4.52 -12.48 2.95
C LYS A 47 5.33 -13.21 1.86
N GLU A 48 4.66 -14.02 1.05
CA GLU A 48 5.25 -14.81 -0.03
C GLU A 48 5.78 -13.90 -1.13
N PHE A 49 5.03 -12.86 -1.50
CA PHE A 49 5.45 -11.88 -2.50
C PHE A 49 6.74 -11.16 -2.05
N VAL A 50 6.78 -10.71 -0.80
CA VAL A 50 7.95 -10.01 -0.25
C VAL A 50 9.15 -10.96 -0.19
N ALA A 51 8.98 -12.18 0.30
CA ALA A 51 10.06 -13.17 0.39
C ALA A 51 10.61 -13.57 -0.99
N LYS A 52 9.74 -13.85 -1.96
CA LYS A 52 10.13 -14.22 -3.33
C LYS A 52 10.91 -13.10 -4.02
N ASN A 53 10.44 -11.87 -3.92
CA ASN A 53 11.12 -10.73 -4.54
C ASN A 53 12.40 -10.37 -3.78
N TYR A 54 12.43 -10.51 -2.46
CA TYR A 54 13.67 -10.34 -1.69
C TYR A 54 14.78 -11.26 -2.19
N GLN A 55 14.49 -12.56 -2.40
CA GLN A 55 15.50 -13.51 -2.88
C GLN A 55 16.04 -13.11 -4.27
N ARG A 56 15.18 -12.63 -5.17
CA ARG A 56 15.58 -12.17 -6.52
C ARG A 56 16.51 -10.97 -6.46
N PHE A 57 16.23 -10.02 -5.58
CA PHE A 57 16.96 -8.76 -5.49
C PHE A 57 17.92 -8.72 -4.29
N LYS A 58 18.24 -9.87 -3.68
CA LYS A 58 19.03 -9.97 -2.44
C LYS A 58 20.37 -9.24 -2.56
N HIS A 59 21.00 -9.35 -3.72
CA HIS A 59 22.28 -8.73 -4.05
C HIS A 59 22.26 -7.19 -4.08
N HIS A 60 21.09 -6.57 -4.26
CA HIS A 60 20.95 -5.11 -4.18
C HIS A 60 20.89 -4.59 -2.74
N PHE A 61 20.71 -5.48 -1.76
CA PHE A 61 20.70 -5.10 -0.35
C PHE A 61 22.10 -5.24 0.24
N GLN A 62 22.63 -4.16 0.82
CA GLN A 62 23.96 -4.13 1.47
C GLN A 62 23.99 -4.85 2.84
N SER A 63 22.99 -5.67 3.17
CA SER A 63 22.90 -6.32 4.49
C SER A 63 23.70 -7.61 4.56
N LYS A 64 24.50 -7.78 5.61
CA LYS A 64 25.24 -9.02 5.90
C LYS A 64 24.32 -10.21 6.24
N ASN A 65 23.16 -9.94 6.86
CA ASN A 65 22.21 -10.96 7.29
C ASN A 65 20.98 -11.02 6.38
N ASP A 66 20.35 -12.19 6.34
CA ASP A 66 19.09 -12.41 5.63
C ASP A 66 17.98 -11.57 6.23
N LYS A 67 17.21 -10.92 5.36
CA LYS A 67 16.10 -10.05 5.76
C LYS A 67 14.80 -10.85 5.86
N ILE A 68 14.08 -10.61 6.95
CA ILE A 68 12.78 -11.21 7.20
C ILE A 68 11.69 -10.18 6.88
N PRO A 69 10.67 -10.53 6.07
CA PRO A 69 9.50 -9.67 5.84
C PRO A 69 8.83 -9.26 7.16
N LYS A 70 8.54 -7.97 7.33
CA LYS A 70 7.89 -7.45 8.55
C LYS A 70 6.44 -7.08 8.25
N LEU A 71 5.52 -7.50 9.13
CA LEU A 71 4.12 -7.11 9.05
C LEU A 71 3.99 -5.59 9.22
N ILE A 72 3.12 -4.97 8.43
CA ILE A 72 2.79 -3.56 8.58
C ILE A 72 1.67 -3.43 9.62
N SER A 73 1.96 -2.73 10.72
CA SER A 73 0.95 -2.48 11.76
C SER A 73 -0.29 -1.79 11.18
N GLY A 74 -1.46 -2.39 11.42
CA GLY A 74 -2.75 -1.88 10.96
C GLY A 74 -3.11 -2.18 9.51
N LEU A 75 -2.33 -3.01 8.80
CA LEU A 75 -2.69 -3.58 7.50
C LEU A 75 -2.54 -5.11 7.57
N ASP A 76 -3.68 -5.80 7.70
CA ASP A 76 -3.67 -7.26 7.83
C ASP A 76 -3.22 -7.94 6.54
N GLY A 77 -2.41 -8.99 6.67
CA GLY A 77 -1.82 -9.72 5.54
C GLY A 77 -0.77 -8.95 4.73
N VAL A 78 -0.44 -7.71 5.08
CA VAL A 78 0.53 -6.88 4.35
C VAL A 78 1.87 -6.85 5.07
N TYR A 79 2.91 -7.23 4.32
CA TYR A 79 4.29 -7.25 4.75
C TYR A 79 5.11 -6.23 3.95
N SER A 80 6.21 -5.79 4.55
CA SER A 80 7.17 -4.88 3.93
C SER A 80 8.60 -5.32 4.20
N LEU A 81 9.49 -4.92 3.29
CA LEU A 81 10.93 -4.99 3.45
C LEU A 81 11.53 -3.61 3.17
N LYS A 82 12.19 -3.00 4.16
CA LYS A 82 12.82 -1.68 4.01
C LYS A 82 14.14 -1.75 3.25
N ARG A 83 14.35 -0.78 2.35
CA ARG A 83 15.65 -0.51 1.72
C ARG A 83 16.46 0.29 2.74
N LEU A 84 17.53 -0.29 3.28
CA LEU A 84 18.45 0.46 4.12
C LEU A 84 19.29 1.32 3.18
N SER A 85 18.96 2.60 3.05
CA SER A 85 19.85 3.60 2.45
C SER A 85 19.90 4.88 3.28
N LYS A 86 19.70 4.77 4.60
CA LYS A 86 20.12 5.82 5.52
C LYS A 86 21.11 5.22 6.49
N ASP A 87 22.37 5.63 6.33
CA ASP A 87 23.33 5.73 7.42
C ASP A 87 22.61 6.24 8.67
N SER A 88 22.57 5.42 9.70
CA SER A 88 22.49 5.94 11.06
C SER A 88 23.84 6.57 11.37
N ARG A 89 23.88 7.91 11.35
CA ARG A 89 24.72 8.60 12.33
C ARG A 89 24.25 8.24 13.73
#